data_AF-A0A966SKN5-F1
#
_entry.id   AF-A0A966SKN5-F1
#
_cell.length_a   1.000
_cell.length_b   1.000
_cell.length_c   1.000
_cell.angle_alpha   90.00
_cell.angle_beta   90.00
_cell.angle_gamma   90.00
#
_symmetry.space_group_name_H-M   'P 1'
#
loop_
_entity.id
_entity.type
_entity.pdbx_description
1 polymer ?
#
loop_
_entity_poly.entity_id
_entity_poly.type
_entity_poly.pdbx_seq_one_letter_code
_entity_poly.pdbx_strand_id
1 'polypeptide(L)'
;MLKQLATLIKLHKQTLDQMRRELAALQDGLTKVESAIIQHEVDIKEEQKLAASSLEASYMYGQYAKAAIKKRKKLQDSKKEMEGLIAIMRDKMAQEFAEQKKYEILKRKKEEEELKERERKQTIALDEMAAVKHQRKMQVQDKP
;
A
#
# COMPACT_ATOMS: atom_id res chain seq x y z
N MET A 1 -16.79 -20.77 0.52
CA MET A 1 -15.38 -20.49 0.19
C MET A 1 -15.21 -19.14 -0.53
N LEU A 2 -15.87 -18.87 -1.68
CA LEU A 2 -15.74 -17.59 -2.40
C LEU A 2 -16.05 -16.33 -1.55
N LYS A 3 -17.11 -16.38 -0.73
CA LYS A 3 -17.46 -15.28 0.19
C LYS A 3 -16.33 -14.99 1.20
N GLN A 4 -15.67 -16.03 1.71
CA GLN A 4 -14.55 -15.87 2.65
C GLN A 4 -13.33 -15.22 1.96
N LEU A 5 -13.02 -15.65 0.72
CA LEU A 5 -11.96 -15.04 -0.08
C LEU A 5 -12.26 -13.56 -0.39
N ALA A 6 -13.51 -13.23 -0.71
CA ALA A 6 -13.92 -11.84 -0.94
C ALA A 6 -13.76 -10.97 0.33
N THR A 7 -14.09 -11.52 1.50
CA THR A 7 -13.88 -10.84 2.79
C THR A 7 -12.40 -10.62 3.06
N LEU A 8 -11.54 -11.61 2.83
CA LEU A 8 -10.09 -11.47 2.99
C LEU A 8 -9.51 -10.40 2.06
N ILE A 9 -9.89 -10.41 0.78
CA ILE A 9 -9.46 -9.38 -0.18
C ILE A 9 -9.89 -7.99 0.28
N LYS A 10 -11.11 -7.84 0.81
CA LYS A 10 -11.60 -6.56 1.34
C LYS A 10 -10.76 -6.10 2.54
N LEU A 11 -10.45 -7.02 3.45
CA LEU A 11 -9.61 -6.73 4.61
C LEU A 11 -8.21 -6.23 4.17
N HIS A 12 -7.53 -6.95 3.29
CA HIS A 12 -6.22 -6.55 2.76
C HIS A 12 -6.26 -5.17 2.06
N LYS A 13 -7.33 -4.86 1.31
CA LYS A 13 -7.50 -3.52 0.72
C LYS A 13 -7.59 -2.43 1.79
N GLN A 14 -8.37 -2.66 2.84
CA GLN A 14 -8.49 -1.71 3.95
C GLN A 14 -7.14 -1.53 4.68
N THR A 15 -6.40 -2.62 4.88
CA THR A 15 -5.04 -2.58 5.43
C THR A 15 -4.12 -1.75 4.55
N LEU A 16 -4.08 -1.99 3.24
CA LEU A 16 -3.25 -1.21 2.31
C LEU A 16 -3.62 0.27 2.28
N ASP A 17 -4.90 0.62 2.35
CA ASP A 17 -5.34 2.01 2.39
C ASP A 17 -4.90 2.68 3.70
N GLN A 18 -4.92 1.96 4.82
CA GLN A 18 -4.36 2.45 6.08
C GLN A 18 -2.85 2.65 5.98
N MET A 19 -2.12 1.68 5.41
CA MET A 19 -0.69 1.77 5.22
C MET A 19 -0.29 2.92 4.30
N ARG A 20 -1.08 3.21 3.25
CA ARG A 20 -0.87 4.37 2.37
C ARG A 20 -0.99 5.70 3.14
N ARG A 21 -1.98 5.82 4.03
CA ARG A 21 -2.15 7.02 4.88
C ARG A 21 -0.97 7.19 5.83
N GLU A 22 -0.51 6.11 6.44
CA GLU A 22 0.66 6.12 7.33
C GLU A 22 1.94 6.46 6.58
N LEU A 23 2.15 5.89 5.39
CA LEU A 23 3.29 6.22 4.53
C LEU A 23 3.27 7.71 4.13
N ALA A 24 2.11 8.25 3.76
CA ALA A 24 1.98 9.67 3.45
C ALA A 24 2.33 10.55 4.66
N ALA A 25 1.87 10.19 5.86
CA ALA A 25 2.21 10.91 7.08
C ALA A 25 3.73 10.88 7.39
N LEU A 26 4.40 9.75 7.15
CA LEU A 26 5.85 9.64 7.28
C LEU A 26 6.58 10.52 6.25
N GLN A 27 6.10 10.55 5.01
CA GLN A 27 6.66 11.39 3.95
C GLN A 27 6.50 12.88 4.26
N ASP A 28 5.33 13.30 4.75
CA ASP A 28 5.11 14.67 5.22
C ASP A 28 6.04 15.04 6.39
N GLY A 29 6.26 14.09 7.31
CA GLY A 29 7.23 14.23 8.38
C GLY A 29 8.65 14.46 7.86
N LEU A 30 9.08 13.66 6.89
CA LEU A 30 10.38 13.79 6.25
C LEU A 30 10.55 15.16 5.59
N THR A 31 9.56 15.61 4.81
CA THR A 31 9.58 16.93 4.16
C THR A 31 9.70 18.07 5.19
N LYS A 32 9.04 17.97 6.35
CA LYS A 32 9.19 18.95 7.43
C LYS A 32 10.59 18.95 8.01
N VAL A 33 11.21 17.79 8.23
CA VAL A 33 12.59 17.69 8.71
C VAL A 33 13.57 18.27 7.70
N GLU A 34 13.40 17.98 6.41
CA GLU A 34 14.23 18.54 5.34
C GLU A 34 14.12 20.06 5.27
N SER A 35 12.89 20.58 5.39
CA SER A 35 12.66 22.03 5.47
C SER A 35 13.34 22.65 6.69
N ALA A 36 13.27 21.98 7.85
CA ALA A 36 13.93 22.43 9.07
C ALA A 36 15.47 22.39 8.96
N ILE A 37 16.04 21.46 8.21
CA ILE A 37 17.48 21.42 7.91
C ILE A 37 17.87 22.65 7.09
N ILE A 38 17.15 22.94 6.02
CA ILE A 38 17.41 24.08 5.14
C ILE A 38 17.32 25.39 5.95
N GLN A 39 16.24 25.57 6.72
CA GLN A 39 16.08 26.77 7.55
C GLN A 39 17.22 26.91 8.55
N HIS A 40 17.61 25.81 9.22
CA HIS A 40 18.71 25.84 10.19
C HIS A 40 20.05 26.21 9.54
N GLU A 41 20.28 25.85 8.28
CA GLU A 41 21.46 26.29 7.53
C GLU A 41 21.43 27.77 7.16
N VAL A 42 20.25 28.32 6.90
CA VAL A 42 20.06 29.78 6.71
C VAL A 42 20.36 30.52 8.02
N ASP A 43 19.78 30.08 9.13
CA ASP A 43 19.98 30.67 10.46
C ASP A 43 21.48 30.71 10.83
N ILE A 44 22.22 29.63 10.55
CA ILE A 44 23.67 29.57 10.81
C ILE A 44 24.42 30.64 9.99
N LYS A 45 24.05 30.84 8.72
CA LYS A 45 24.71 31.84 7.86
C LYS A 45 24.42 33.26 8.32
N GLU A 46 23.21 33.54 8.79
CA GLU A 46 22.85 34.82 9.37
C GLU A 46 23.64 35.09 10.65
N GLU A 47 23.71 34.10 11.54
CA GLU A 47 24.49 34.21 12.77
C GLU A 47 25.98 34.43 12.49
N GLN A 48 26.54 33.76 11.48
CA GLN A 48 27.94 33.97 11.05
C GLN A 48 28.18 35.40 10.58
N LYS A 49 27.25 36.01 9.85
CA LYS A 49 27.36 37.41 9.41
C LYS A 49 27.32 38.36 10.60
N LEU A 50 26.45 38.11 11.58
CA LEU A 50 26.37 38.89 12.81
C LEU A 50 27.67 38.76 13.63
N ALA A 51 28.18 37.55 13.78
CA ALA A 51 29.44 37.28 14.46
C ALA A 51 30.65 37.98 13.81
N ALA A 52 30.61 38.19 12.49
CA ALA A 52 31.65 38.91 11.76
C ALA A 52 31.57 40.44 11.93
N SER A 53 30.46 40.98 12.47
CA SER A 53 30.24 42.43 12.58
C SER A 53 30.96 43.09 13.77
N SER A 54 31.31 42.34 14.81
CA SER A 54 32.04 42.87 15.97
C SER A 54 32.86 41.79 16.70
N LEU A 55 33.91 42.20 17.41
CA LEU A 55 34.74 41.30 18.21
C LEU A 55 33.95 40.64 19.35
N GLU A 56 33.01 41.38 19.95
CA GLU A 56 32.11 40.88 20.99
C GLU A 56 31.15 39.80 20.44
N ALA A 57 30.55 40.03 19.27
CA ALA A 57 29.69 39.05 18.61
C ALA A 57 30.48 37.79 18.19
N SER A 58 31.72 37.96 17.73
CA SER A 58 32.62 36.86 17.38
C SER A 58 32.92 35.96 18.58
N TYR A 59 33.14 36.55 19.77
CA TYR A 59 33.37 35.80 21.00
C TYR A 59 32.16 34.94 21.39
N MET A 60 30.94 35.47 21.25
CA MET A 60 29.70 34.76 21.60
C MET A 60 29.34 33.64 20.62
N TYR A 61 29.76 33.76 19.35
CA TYR A 61 29.45 32.80 18.29
C TYR A 61 29.95 31.38 18.58
N GLY A 62 31.05 31.21 19.31
CA GLY A 62 31.59 29.88 19.62
C GLY A 62 30.59 28.97 20.36
N GLN A 63 29.74 29.53 21.22
CA GLN A 63 28.72 28.78 21.95
C GLN A 63 27.53 28.45 21.05
N TYR A 64 27.11 29.39 20.21
CA TYR A 64 26.09 29.15 19.18
C TYR A 64 26.52 28.04 18.22
N ALA A 65 27.75 28.08 17.71
CA ALA A 65 28.26 27.11 16.74
C ALA A 65 28.21 25.67 17.27
N LYS A 66 28.56 25.46 18.54
CA LYS A 66 28.43 24.15 19.21
C LYS A 66 26.98 23.67 19.25
N ALA A 67 26.05 24.55 19.63
CA ALA A 67 24.63 24.23 19.66
C ALA A 67 24.08 23.94 18.26
N ALA A 68 24.49 24.72 17.26
CA ALA A 68 24.10 24.58 15.87
C ALA A 68 24.57 23.25 15.27
N ILE A 69 25.81 22.82 15.55
CA ILE A 69 26.33 21.50 15.14
C ILE A 69 25.48 20.38 15.76
N LYS A 70 25.17 20.48 17.06
CA LYS A 70 24.34 19.49 17.76
C LYS A 70 22.92 19.41 17.18
N LYS A 71 22.30 20.56 16.88
CA LYS A 71 20.97 20.63 16.25
C LYS A 71 20.99 20.04 14.85
N ARG A 72 21.99 20.39 14.03
CA ARG A 72 22.18 19.82 12.68
C ARG A 72 22.30 18.29 12.73
N LYS A 73 23.11 17.75 13.64
CA LYS A 73 23.25 16.30 13.82
C LYS A 73 21.90 15.65 14.15
N LYS A 74 21.16 16.22 15.11
CA LYS A 74 19.82 15.71 15.47
C LYS A 74 18.84 15.70 14.28
N LEU A 75 18.82 16.77 13.48
CA LEU A 75 17.94 16.85 12.31
C LEU A 75 18.34 15.81 11.25
N GLN A 76 19.64 15.62 11.01
CA GLN A 76 20.14 14.61 10.08
C GLN A 76 19.86 13.17 10.56
N ASP A 77 20.00 12.90 11.86
CA ASP A 77 19.67 11.60 12.44
C ASP A 77 18.16 11.34 12.32
N SER A 78 17.32 12.34 12.60
CA SER A 78 15.86 12.24 12.43
C SER A 78 15.46 12.01 10.97
N LYS A 79 16.13 12.68 10.02
CA LYS A 79 15.92 12.45 8.58
C LYS A 79 16.18 10.98 8.21
N LYS A 80 17.34 10.44 8.60
CA LYS A 80 17.72 9.05 8.33
C LYS A 80 16.75 8.05 8.94
N GLU A 81 16.29 8.32 10.17
CA GLU A 81 15.30 7.48 10.82
C GLU A 81 13.98 7.43 10.03
N MET A 82 13.48 8.59 9.61
CA MET A 82 12.26 8.67 8.79
C MET A 82 12.42 7.98 7.44
N GLU A 83 13.55 8.17 6.76
CA GLU A 83 13.87 7.47 5.50
C GLU A 83 13.87 5.94 5.69
N GLY A 84 14.44 5.46 6.79
CA GLY A 84 14.42 4.04 7.16
C GLY A 84 13.00 3.52 7.42
N LEU A 85 12.18 4.27 8.16
CA LEU A 85 10.78 3.90 8.41
C LEU A 85 9.96 3.88 7.12
N ILE A 86 10.18 4.83 6.21
CA ILE A 86 9.54 4.87 4.89
C ILE A 86 9.91 3.63 4.07
N ALA A 87 11.19 3.24 4.05
CA ALA A 87 11.64 2.05 3.35
C ALA A 87 10.97 0.78 3.90
N ILE A 88 11.01 0.59 5.22
CA ILE A 88 10.35 -0.54 5.90
C ILE A 88 8.85 -0.57 5.58
N MET A 89 8.18 0.58 5.58
CA MET A 89 6.75 0.65 5.32
C MET A 89 6.42 0.28 3.87
N ARG A 90 7.23 0.72 2.91
CA ARG A 90 7.10 0.33 1.50
C ARG A 90 7.26 -1.17 1.30
N ASP A 91 8.23 -1.79 1.95
CA ASP A 91 8.45 -3.23 1.87
C ASP A 91 7.27 -4.01 2.45
N LYS A 92 6.77 -3.59 3.61
CA LYS A 92 5.55 -4.18 4.21
C LYS A 92 4.33 -4.02 3.30
N MET A 93 4.16 -2.84 2.69
CA MET A 93 3.07 -2.60 1.74
C MET A 93 3.16 -3.51 0.51
N ALA A 94 4.38 -3.74 0.00
CA ALA A 94 4.60 -4.64 -1.12
C ALA A 94 4.24 -6.10 -0.77
N GLN A 95 4.60 -6.56 0.43
CA GLN A 95 4.22 -7.88 0.94
C GLN A 95 2.71 -8.03 1.08
N GLU A 96 2.04 -7.05 1.70
CA GLU A 96 0.59 -7.05 1.88
C GLU A 96 -0.15 -7.07 0.53
N PHE A 97 0.34 -6.31 -0.44
CA PHE A 97 -0.22 -6.30 -1.80
C PHE A 97 -0.03 -7.65 -2.52
N ALA A 98 1.14 -8.28 -2.36
CA ALA A 98 1.38 -9.61 -2.92
C ALA A 98 0.42 -10.65 -2.34
N GLU A 99 0.17 -10.60 -1.02
CA GLU A 99 -0.77 -11.51 -0.37
C GLU A 99 -2.22 -11.24 -0.82
N GLN A 100 -2.64 -9.98 -0.96
CA GLN A 100 -3.93 -9.64 -1.56
C GLN A 100 -4.07 -10.26 -2.96
N LYS A 101 -3.02 -10.13 -3.81
CA LYS A 101 -3.04 -10.64 -5.19
C LYS A 101 -3.16 -12.15 -5.25
N LYS A 102 -2.52 -12.87 -4.33
CA LYS A 102 -2.66 -14.31 -4.18
C LYS A 102 -4.11 -14.72 -3.91
N TYR A 103 -4.81 -14.01 -3.01
CA TYR A 103 -6.23 -14.26 -2.77
C TYR A 103 -7.12 -13.91 -3.98
N GLU A 104 -6.83 -12.83 -4.69
CA GLU A 104 -7.53 -12.48 -5.93
C GLU A 104 -7.40 -13.57 -7.01
N ILE A 105 -6.19 -14.11 -7.20
CA ILE A 105 -5.95 -15.21 -8.14
C ILE A 105 -6.69 -16.47 -7.71
N LEU A 106 -6.65 -16.82 -6.43
CA LEU A 106 -7.34 -18.00 -5.90
C LEU A 106 -8.86 -17.88 -6.07
N LYS A 107 -9.42 -16.70 -5.78
CA LYS A 107 -10.85 -16.41 -5.99
C LYS A 107 -11.25 -16.58 -7.45
N ARG A 108 -10.48 -16.02 -8.38
CA ARG A 108 -10.73 -16.15 -9.82
C ARG A 108 -10.72 -17.61 -10.28
N LYS A 109 -9.72 -18.40 -9.87
CA LYS A 109 -9.66 -19.85 -10.18
C LYS A 109 -10.91 -20.59 -9.67
N LYS A 110 -11.36 -20.28 -8.45
CA LYS A 110 -12.56 -20.89 -7.87
C LYS A 110 -13.84 -20.48 -8.60
N GLU A 111 -13.94 -19.23 -9.03
CA GLU A 111 -15.08 -18.74 -9.83
C GLU A 111 -15.13 -19.44 -11.20
N GLU A 112 -13.98 -19.66 -11.85
CA GLU A 112 -13.89 -20.42 -13.10
C GLU A 112 -14.28 -21.89 -12.92
N GLU A 113 -13.85 -22.54 -11.84
CA GLU A 113 -14.25 -23.91 -11.50
C GLU A 113 -15.77 -24.03 -11.29
N GLU A 114 -16.36 -23.12 -10.50
CA GLU A 114 -17.81 -23.11 -10.23
C GLU A 114 -18.64 -22.76 -11.48
N LEU A 115 -18.10 -21.94 -12.39
CA LEU A 115 -18.75 -21.65 -13.67
C LEU A 115 -18.78 -22.91 -14.56
N LYS A 116 -17.63 -23.56 -14.76
CA LYS A 116 -17.51 -24.78 -15.57
C LYS A 116 -18.41 -25.89 -15.06
N GLU A 117 -18.49 -26.07 -13.74
CA GLU A 117 -19.35 -27.10 -13.14
C GLU A 117 -20.85 -26.76 -13.33
N ARG A 118 -21.22 -25.48 -13.26
CA ARG A 118 -22.60 -25.05 -13.56
C ARG A 118 -22.94 -25.26 -15.03
N GLU A 119 -22.06 -24.89 -15.94
CA GLU A 119 -22.24 -25.10 -17.39
C GLU A 119 -22.38 -26.59 -17.70
N ARG A 120 -21.50 -27.43 -17.14
CA ARG A 120 -21.59 -28.89 -17.29
C ARG A 120 -22.94 -29.45 -16.81
N LYS A 121 -23.41 -29.03 -15.62
CA LYS A 121 -24.72 -29.46 -15.08
C LYS A 121 -25.87 -28.98 -15.95
N GLN A 122 -25.79 -27.76 -16.48
CA GLN A 122 -26.79 -27.22 -17.39
C GLN A 122 -26.85 -27.99 -18.71
N THR A 123 -25.70 -28.32 -19.30
CA THR A 123 -25.63 -29.13 -20.52
C THR A 123 -26.27 -30.51 -20.30
N ILE A 124 -25.92 -31.21 -19.22
CA ILE A 124 -26.51 -32.52 -18.90
C ILE A 124 -28.04 -32.42 -18.76
N ALA A 125 -28.54 -31.40 -18.04
CA ALA A 125 -29.97 -31.21 -17.85
C ALA A 125 -30.70 -30.90 -19.19
N LEU A 126 -30.09 -30.13 -20.08
CA LEU A 126 -30.64 -29.84 -21.41
C LEU A 126 -30.68 -31.08 -22.30
N ASP A 127 -29.64 -31.90 -22.26
CA ASP A 127 -29.55 -33.15 -23.02
C ASP A 127 -30.62 -34.15 -22.54
N GLU A 128 -30.81 -34.28 -21.23
CA GLU A 128 -31.88 -35.10 -20.64
C GLU A 128 -33.27 -34.63 -21.08
N MET A 129 -33.53 -33.32 -21.06
CA MET A 129 -34.79 -32.75 -21.54
C MET A 129 -35.01 -33.00 -23.04
N ALA A 130 -33.97 -32.87 -23.86
CA ALA A 130 -34.02 -33.14 -25.29
C ALA A 130 -34.33 -34.61 -25.58
N ALA A 131 -33.70 -35.54 -24.85
CA ALA A 131 -33.95 -36.98 -24.96
C ALA A 131 -35.40 -37.34 -24.61
N VAL A 132 -35.92 -36.83 -23.48
CA VAL A 132 -37.33 -37.06 -23.07
C VAL A 132 -38.31 -36.50 -24.11
N LYS A 133 -38.05 -35.30 -24.63
CA LYS A 133 -38.89 -34.69 -25.67
C LYS A 133 -38.89 -35.51 -26.96
N HIS A 134 -37.73 -36.04 -27.35
CA HIS A 134 -37.59 -36.91 -28.52
C HIS A 134 -38.36 -38.23 -28.34
N GLN A 135 -38.18 -38.90 -27.20
CA GLN A 135 -38.91 -40.14 -26.88
C GLN A 135 -40.44 -39.93 -26.91
N ARG A 136 -40.94 -38.83 -26.34
CA ARG A 136 -42.37 -38.50 -26.39
C ARG A 136 -42.88 -38.30 -27.82
N LYS A 137 -42.10 -37.66 -28.69
CA LYS A 137 -42.49 -37.49 -30.11
C LYS A 137 -42.57 -38.84 -30.84
N MET A 138 -41.61 -39.74 -30.60
CA MET A 138 -41.64 -41.08 -31.19
C MET A 138 -42.87 -41.88 -30.73
N GLN A 139 -43.18 -41.86 -29.43
CA GLN A 139 -44.38 -42.53 -28.90
C GLN A 139 -45.71 -41.98 -29.43
N VAL A 140 -45.74 -40.73 -29.89
CA VAL A 140 -46.93 -40.13 -30.52
C VAL A 140 -47.03 -40.52 -32.00
N GLN A 141 -45.90 -40.72 -32.69
CA GLN A 141 -45.88 -41.18 -34.09
C GLN A 141 -46.15 -42.68 -34.26
N ASP A 142 -45.84 -43.51 -33.25
CA ASP A 142 -46.09 -44.96 -33.24
C ASP A 142 -47.49 -45.36 -32.71
N LYS A 143 -48.40 -44.40 -32.49
CA LYS A 143 -49.81 -44.71 -32.17
C LYS A 143 -50.63 -44.88 -33.46
N PRO A 144 -51.37 -45.99 -33.62
CA PRO A 144 -52.18 -46.28 -34.80
C PRO A 144 -53.36 -45.32 -35.00
#